data_AF-A0A920ACI7-F1
#
_entry.id   AF-A0A920ACI7-F1
#
_cell.length_a   1.000
_cell.length_b   1.000
_cell.length_c   1.000
_cell.angle_alpha   90.00
_cell.angle_beta   90.00
_cell.angle_gamma   90.00
#
_symmetry.space_group_name_H-M   'P 1'
#
loop_
_entity.id
_entity.type
_entity.pdbx_description
1 polymer ?
#
loop_
_entity_poly.entity_id
_entity_poly.type
_entity_poly.pdbx_seq_one_letter_code
_entity_poly.pdbx_strand_id
1 'polypeptide(L)' 'MFTNIVEGCTNPEYLEYDFEANTDDGSCLTIAISGCMDSNYLEFDENANIFNSSMCITELISGVQMQIILNIIPKLIH' A
#
# COMPACT_ATOMS: atom_id res chain seq x y z
N MET A 1 21.86 32.99 -14.81
CA MET A 1 21.50 32.12 -13.67
C MET A 1 20.69 30.98 -14.27
N PHE A 2 21.25 29.77 -14.28
CA PHE A 2 20.53 28.58 -14.74
C PHE A 2 20.18 27.77 -13.49
N THR A 3 18.90 27.45 -13.32
CA THR A 3 18.48 26.41 -12.39
C THR A 3 18.90 25.07 -12.98
N ASN A 4 19.61 24.24 -12.22
CA ASN A 4 19.87 22.86 -12.65
C ASN A 4 18.51 22.16 -12.81
N ILE A 5 18.25 21.62 -14.00
CA ILE A 5 17.08 20.78 -14.25
C ILE A 5 17.44 19.38 -13.79
N VAL A 6 16.60 18.82 -12.93
CA VAL A 6 16.70 17.42 -12.47
C VAL A 6 15.39 16.77 -12.89
N GLU A 7 15.50 15.80 -13.80
CA GLU A 7 14.38 15.07 -14.36
C GLU A 7 14.10 13.83 -13.50
N GLY A 8 12.82 13.55 -13.26
CA GLY A 8 12.36 12.38 -12.51
C GLY A 8 10.91 12.54 -12.07
N CYS A 9 10.36 11.52 -11.40
CA CYS A 9 8.99 11.59 -10.89
C CYS A 9 8.88 12.64 -9.78
N THR A 10 8.07 13.67 -10.01
CA THR A 10 7.89 14.78 -9.05
C THR A 10 6.69 14.57 -8.10
N ASN A 11 5.90 13.51 -8.30
CA ASN A 11 4.72 13.24 -7.50
C ASN A 11 5.00 12.27 -6.34
N PRO A 12 4.87 12.69 -5.06
CA PRO A 12 5.12 11.83 -3.90
C PRO A 12 4.11 10.69 -3.71
N GLU A 13 3.03 10.66 -4.48
CA GLU A 13 2.05 9.56 -4.47
C GLU A 13 2.52 8.33 -5.27
N TYR A 14 3.71 8.36 -5.88
CA TYR A 14 4.25 7.27 -6.70
C TYR A 14 5.53 6.70 -6.07
N LEU A 15 5.80 5.41 -6.30
CA LEU A 15 7.00 4.73 -5.78
C LEU A 15 8.29 5.29 -6.36
N GLU A 16 8.23 5.79 -7.59
CA GLU A 16 9.37 6.35 -8.31
C GLU A 16 9.69 7.79 -7.91
N TYR A 17 8.96 8.37 -6.94
CA TYR A 17 9.15 9.74 -6.49
C TYR A 17 10.62 10.05 -6.16
N ASP A 18 11.16 11.07 -6.81
CA ASP A 18 12.48 11.63 -6.55
C ASP A 18 12.32 13.03 -5.96
N PHE A 19 12.78 13.21 -4.73
CA PHE A 19 12.70 14.49 -4.03
C PHE A 19 13.66 15.56 -4.59
N GLU A 20 14.68 15.16 -5.36
CA GLU A 20 15.59 16.07 -6.04
C GLU A 20 15.07 16.49 -7.43
N ALA A 21 14.11 15.74 -8.00
CA ALA A 21 13.50 16.06 -9.29
C ALA A 21 12.67 17.34 -9.22
N ASN A 22 12.86 18.21 -10.21
CA ASN A 22 12.12 19.47 -10.35
C ASN A 22 11.36 19.59 -11.68
N THR A 23 11.51 18.60 -12.56
CA THR A 23 10.82 18.49 -13.84
C THR A 23 10.35 17.06 -14.02
N ASP A 24 9.05 16.87 -14.20
CA ASP A 24 8.46 15.54 -14.44
C ASP A 24 8.86 15.01 -15.82
N ASP A 25 9.41 13.80 -15.85
CA ASP A 25 9.84 13.09 -17.06
C ASP A 25 8.87 11.97 -17.48
N GLY A 26 7.77 11.80 -16.75
CA GLY A 26 6.80 10.74 -16.97
C GLY A 26 7.21 9.38 -16.40
N SER A 27 8.23 9.33 -15.54
CA SER A 27 8.64 8.11 -14.83
C SER A 27 7.71 7.72 -13.66
N CYS A 28 6.72 8.55 -13.30
CA CYS A 28 5.69 8.22 -12.31
C CYS A 28 4.74 7.13 -12.86
N LEU A 29 5.05 5.86 -12.61
CA LEU A 29 4.30 4.73 -13.17
C LEU A 29 3.50 3.97 -12.12
N THR A 30 4.04 3.81 -10.91
CA THR A 30 3.45 2.97 -9.87
C THR A 30 2.94 3.82 -8.71
N ILE A 31 1.63 3.91 -8.53
CA ILE A 31 1.03 4.59 -7.37
C ILE A 31 1.47 3.85 -6.09
N ALA A 32 1.94 4.61 -5.11
CA ALA A 32 2.28 4.13 -3.77
C ALA A 32 0.99 3.83 -2.98
N ILE A 33 0.74 2.55 -2.71
CA ILE A 33 -0.40 2.06 -1.94
C ILE A 33 0.14 1.42 -0.65
N SER A 34 -0.04 2.13 0.47
CA SER A 34 0.30 1.63 1.80
C SER A 34 -0.80 0.74 2.35
N GLY A 35 -0.43 -0.46 2.82
CA GLY A 35 -1.38 -1.39 3.43
C GLY A 35 -0.71 -2.54 4.18
N CYS A 36 -1.54 -3.41 4.75
CA CYS A 36 -1.05 -4.65 5.33
C CYS A 36 -0.79 -5.66 4.21
N MET A 37 0.44 -6.16 4.09
CA MET A 37 0.79 -7.16 3.07
C MET A 37 0.95 -8.57 3.67
N ASP A 38 0.65 -8.74 4.96
CA ASP A 38 0.71 -10.04 5.63
C ASP A 38 -0.66 -10.72 5.55
N SER A 39 -0.72 -11.84 4.83
CA SER A 39 -1.94 -12.64 4.63
C SER A 39 -2.47 -13.27 5.93
N ASN A 40 -1.69 -13.23 7.01
CA ASN A 40 -2.12 -13.62 8.34
C ASN A 40 -2.82 -12.46 9.06
N TYR A 41 -3.31 -11.42 8.40
CA TYR A 41 -4.12 -10.37 9.03
C TYR A 41 -5.44 -10.16 8.29
N LEU A 42 -6.49 -9.73 9.00
CA LEU A 42 -7.79 -9.40 8.38
C LEU A 42 -7.70 -8.20 7.44
N GLU A 43 -6.77 -7.28 7.73
CA GLU A 43 -6.56 -6.06 6.96
C GLU A 43 -5.63 -6.25 5.75
N PHE A 44 -5.29 -7.49 5.41
CA PHE A 44 -4.48 -7.82 4.23
C PHE A 44 -5.05 -7.16 2.96
N ASP A 45 -4.22 -6.40 2.26
CA ASP A 45 -4.52 -5.75 0.99
C ASP A 45 -3.53 -6.23 -0.08
N GLU A 46 -4.04 -6.97 -1.07
CA GLU A 46 -3.26 -7.49 -2.19
C GLU A 46 -2.78 -6.39 -3.17
N ASN A 47 -3.38 -5.19 -3.11
CA ASN A 47 -2.98 -4.06 -3.94
C ASN A 47 -1.92 -3.18 -3.26
N ALA A 48 -1.63 -3.41 -1.98
CA ALA A 48 -0.59 -2.67 -1.28
C ALA A 48 0.78 -3.05 -1.83
N ASN A 49 1.58 -2.02 -2.11
CA ASN A 49 2.98 -2.14 -2.56
C ASN A 49 3.96 -1.46 -1.61
N ILE A 50 3.47 -0.87 -0.51
CA ILE A 50 4.25 -0.41 0.63
C ILE A 50 3.73 -1.10 1.88
N PHE A 51 4.57 -1.92 2.50
CA PHE A 51 4.21 -2.60 3.75
C PHE A 51 4.12 -1.63 4.91
N ASN A 52 2.96 -1.59 5.57
CA ASN A 52 2.74 -0.81 6.77
C ASN A 52 2.26 -1.70 7.92
N SER A 53 3.17 -2.03 8.84
CA SER A 53 2.87 -2.89 9.99
C SER A 53 1.82 -2.31 10.93
N SER A 54 1.63 -0.98 10.95
CA SER A 54 0.60 -0.34 11.79
C SER A 54 -0.81 -0.54 11.25
N MET A 55 -0.94 -0.96 9.98
CA MET A 55 -2.21 -1.29 9.35
C MET A 55 -2.55 -2.79 9.47
N CYS A 56 -1.61 -3.62 9.93
CA CYS A 56 -1.83 -5.02 10.28
C CYS A 56 -2.25 -5.12 11.75
N ILE A 57 -3.55 -5.07 12.01
CA ILE A 57 -4.05 -4.94 13.39
C ILE A 57 -4.54 -6.29 13.91
N THR A 58 -5.31 -7.03 13.11
CA THR A 58 -6.02 -8.22 13.56
C THR A 58 -5.43 -9.49 12.96
N GLU A 59 -4.52 -10.14 13.71
CA GLU A 59 -3.84 -11.37 13.28
C GLU A 59 -4.77 -12.60 13.22
N LEU A 60 -4.56 -13.42 12.19
CA LEU A 60 -5.20 -14.68 11.91
C LEU A 60 -4.67 -15.85 12.75
N ILE A 61 -5.08 -15.93 14.02
CA ILE A 61 -4.75 -17.07 14.87
C ILE A 61 -5.55 -18.30 14.43
N SER A 62 -4.82 -19.35 14.00
CA SER A 62 -5.23 -20.66 13.45
C SER A 62 -6.32 -21.47 14.21
N GLY A 63 -6.99 -20.93 15.23
CA GLY A 63 -8.04 -21.65 15.96
C GLY A 63 -9.17 -20.78 16.52
N VAL A 64 -8.97 -19.47 16.70
CA VAL A 64 -10.03 -18.56 17.24
C VAL A 64 -10.80 -17.90 16.11
N GLN A 65 -10.17 -17.76 14.94
CA GLN A 65 -10.75 -17.03 13.83
C GLN A 65 -11.69 -17.81 12.93
N MET A 66 -11.67 -19.14 12.96
CA MET A 66 -12.74 -19.89 12.28
C MET A 66 -14.12 -19.50 12.86
N GLN A 67 -14.17 -19.11 14.14
CA GLN A 67 -15.38 -18.60 14.78
C GLN A 67 -15.65 -17.11 14.46
N ILE A 68 -14.62 -16.26 14.33
CA ILE A 68 -14.77 -14.82 14.06
C ILE A 68 -15.08 -14.57 12.56
N ILE A 69 -14.42 -15.28 11.65
CA ILE A 69 -14.65 -15.21 10.19
C ILE A 69 -16.10 -15.63 9.86
N LEU A 70 -16.65 -16.66 10.52
CA LEU A 70 -18.07 -17.03 10.35
C LEU A 70 -19.06 -16.00 10.93
N ASN A 71 -18.64 -15.22 11.95
CA ASN A 71 -19.51 -14.24 12.62
C ASN A 71 -19.38 -12.80 12.08
N ILE A 72 -18.29 -12.48 11.37
CA ILE A 72 -18.01 -11.17 10.74
C ILE A 72 -18.31 -11.19 9.23
N ILE A 73 -18.60 -12.35 8.63
CA ILE A 73 -19.21 -12.42 7.29
C ILE A 73 -20.74 -12.58 7.38
N PRO A 74 -21.53 -11.53 7.71
CA PRO A 74 -22.78 -11.33 7.01
C PRO A 74 -22.50 -10.38 5.83
N LYS A 75 -22.51 -10.96 4.61
CA LYS A 75 -22.38 -10.35 3.28
C LYS A 75 -20.97 -10.32 2.67
N LEU A 76 -20.50 -11.46 2.17
CA LEU A 76 -19.74 -11.51 0.90
C LEU A 76 -20.02 -12.80 0.11
N ILE A 77 -21.21 -13.38 0.30
CA ILE A 77 -21.77 -14.38 -0.61
C ILE A 77 -23.20 -13.94 -0.94
N HIS A 78 -23.32 -13.01 -1.87
CA HIS A 78 -24.42 -12.99 -2.84
C HIS A 78 -24.06 -12.15 -4.07
#